data_AF-A0A1W6ZJ44-F1
#
_entry.id   AF-A0A1W6ZJ44-F1
#
_cell.length_a   1.000
_cell.length_b   1.000
_cell.length_c   1.000
_cell.angle_alpha   90.00
_cell.angle_beta   90.00
_cell.angle_gamma   90.00
#
_symmetry.space_group_name_H-M   'P 1'
#
loop_
_entity.id
_entity.type
_entity.pdbx_description
1 polymer ?
#
loop_
_entity_poly.entity_id
_entity_poly.type
_entity_poly.pdbx_seq_one_letter_code
_entity_poly.pdbx_strand_id
1 'polypeptide(L)'
;MAAMMAVSPVQAQTMEERLRTQLRSATQQLQQLQSQQAQLNAAKTTAETQRDAAQKELEQLRAQLGKAQGQAEQMAQQQEAVRDAARAQAAASNEQLGKFKAAYDELLGIARAKDAEGRKLQVALTERDSQLKLCEQKNDQMYAAGKEILAAYESFSTGDLLKIRQPLAREARVQFDEQAQAYGDKLYDGKYDPRMAQQQQQQQQQQPEGKPVQQ
;
A
#
# COMPACT_ATOMS: atom_id res chain seq x y z
N MET A 1 -112.02 -106.72 -13.25
CA MET A 1 -112.65 -105.37 -13.20
C MET A 1 -111.60 -104.37 -13.61
N ALA A 2 -111.87 -103.60 -14.66
CA ALA A 2 -110.96 -102.66 -15.27
C ALA A 2 -110.72 -101.43 -14.38
N ALA A 3 -109.49 -100.94 -14.33
CA ALA A 3 -109.16 -99.58 -13.92
C ALA A 3 -107.93 -99.11 -14.70
N MET A 4 -108.21 -98.49 -15.83
CA MET A 4 -107.31 -97.67 -16.62
C MET A 4 -107.02 -96.39 -15.81
N MET A 5 -105.76 -96.00 -15.54
CA MET A 5 -105.41 -94.61 -15.24
C MET A 5 -103.96 -94.27 -15.66
N ALA A 6 -103.92 -93.50 -16.75
CA ALA A 6 -103.02 -92.39 -17.11
C ALA A 6 -101.57 -92.36 -16.59
N VAL A 7 -100.65 -92.47 -17.56
CA VAL A 7 -99.30 -91.91 -17.55
C VAL A 7 -99.36 -90.40 -17.29
N SER A 8 -98.59 -89.89 -16.32
CA SER A 8 -98.41 -88.45 -16.04
C SER A 8 -97.04 -87.96 -16.53
N PRO A 9 -96.93 -86.84 -17.27
CA PRO A 9 -95.68 -86.36 -17.86
C PRO A 9 -94.88 -85.38 -16.97
N VAL A 10 -94.95 -85.50 -15.64
CA VAL A 10 -94.49 -84.43 -14.71
C VAL A 10 -93.01 -84.53 -14.29
N GLN A 11 -92.39 -85.71 -14.24
CA GLN A 11 -90.98 -85.82 -13.78
C GLN A 11 -89.95 -85.30 -14.78
N ALA A 12 -90.22 -85.33 -16.09
CA ALA A 12 -89.28 -84.83 -17.11
C ALA A 12 -89.14 -83.30 -17.09
N GLN A 13 -90.22 -82.58 -16.75
CA GLN A 13 -90.26 -81.12 -16.71
C GLN A 13 -89.35 -80.54 -15.60
N THR A 14 -89.21 -81.24 -14.47
CA THR A 14 -88.43 -80.78 -13.30
C THR A 14 -86.90 -80.85 -13.47
N MET A 15 -86.38 -81.88 -14.15
CA MET A 15 -84.94 -82.00 -14.47
C MET A 15 -84.53 -80.99 -15.55
N GLU A 16 -85.38 -80.76 -16.53
CA GLU A 16 -85.18 -79.77 -17.59
C GLU A 16 -85.19 -78.33 -17.05
N GLU A 17 -86.09 -78.01 -16.11
CA GLU A 17 -86.10 -76.71 -15.42
C GLU A 17 -84.83 -76.47 -14.60
N ARG A 18 -84.31 -77.50 -13.91
CA ARG A 18 -83.08 -77.40 -13.13
C ARG A 18 -81.86 -77.19 -14.02
N LEU A 19 -81.78 -77.90 -15.14
CA LEU A 19 -80.76 -77.70 -16.18
C LEU A 19 -80.85 -76.32 -16.81
N ARG A 20 -82.05 -75.81 -17.13
CA ARG A 20 -82.24 -74.43 -17.60
C ARG A 20 -81.81 -73.39 -16.56
N THR A 21 -81.99 -73.68 -15.28
CA THR A 21 -81.62 -72.76 -14.19
C THR A 21 -80.11 -72.77 -13.95
N GLN A 22 -79.48 -73.95 -14.00
CA GLN A 22 -78.01 -74.07 -14.00
C GLN A 22 -77.39 -73.42 -15.23
N LEU A 23 -77.97 -73.59 -16.42
CA LEU A 23 -77.50 -72.94 -17.64
C LEU A 23 -77.60 -71.42 -17.51
N ARG A 24 -78.74 -70.87 -17.04
CA ARG A 24 -78.89 -69.42 -16.80
C ARG A 24 -77.90 -68.90 -15.77
N SER A 25 -77.69 -69.62 -14.67
CA SER A 25 -76.70 -69.27 -13.64
C SER A 25 -75.27 -69.30 -14.18
N ALA A 26 -74.90 -70.33 -14.96
CA ALA A 26 -73.60 -70.44 -15.60
C ALA A 26 -73.40 -69.33 -16.63
N THR A 27 -74.41 -68.99 -17.44
CA THR A 27 -74.36 -67.87 -18.38
C THR A 27 -74.18 -66.53 -17.66
N GLN A 28 -74.88 -66.31 -16.55
CA GLN A 28 -74.69 -65.12 -15.71
C GLN A 28 -73.28 -65.04 -15.12
N GLN A 29 -72.73 -66.15 -14.61
CA GLN A 29 -71.35 -66.21 -14.13
C GLN A 29 -70.32 -65.94 -15.24
N LEU A 30 -70.54 -66.49 -16.44
CA LEU A 30 -69.68 -66.25 -17.61
C LEU A 30 -69.69 -64.79 -18.02
N GLN A 31 -70.87 -64.16 -18.02
CA GLN A 31 -71.04 -62.75 -18.32
C GLN A 31 -70.38 -61.84 -17.26
N GLN A 32 -70.45 -62.24 -15.99
CA GLN A 32 -69.79 -61.55 -14.88
C GLN A 32 -68.25 -61.72 -14.91
N LEU A 33 -67.74 -62.89 -15.28
CA LEU A 33 -66.31 -63.11 -15.46
C LEU A 33 -65.77 -62.37 -16.70
N GLN A 34 -66.53 -62.31 -17.79
CA GLN A 34 -66.16 -61.51 -18.96
C GLN A 34 -66.11 -60.02 -18.64
N SER A 35 -67.06 -59.49 -17.86
CA SER A 35 -67.03 -58.08 -17.46
C SER A 35 -65.87 -57.78 -16.50
N GLN A 36 -65.56 -58.67 -15.56
CA GLN A 36 -64.37 -58.56 -14.71
C GLN A 36 -63.08 -58.64 -15.52
N GLN A 37 -62.98 -59.54 -16.50
CA GLN A 37 -61.79 -59.65 -17.36
C GLN A 37 -61.60 -58.37 -18.19
N ALA A 38 -62.68 -57.79 -18.71
CA ALA A 38 -62.63 -56.51 -19.41
C ALA A 38 -62.17 -55.37 -18.48
N GLN A 39 -62.68 -55.32 -17.25
CA GLN A 39 -62.26 -54.32 -16.25
C GLN A 39 -60.80 -54.47 -15.83
N LEU A 40 -60.33 -55.70 -15.60
CA LEU A 40 -58.93 -55.97 -15.24
C LEU A 40 -57.99 -55.65 -16.40
N ASN A 41 -58.36 -55.98 -17.64
CA ASN A 41 -57.58 -55.60 -18.81
C ASN A 41 -57.52 -54.07 -18.98
N ALA A 42 -58.63 -53.36 -18.77
CA ALA A 42 -58.64 -51.90 -18.80
C ALA A 42 -57.74 -51.30 -17.71
N ALA A 43 -57.85 -51.80 -16.47
CA ALA A 43 -57.02 -51.36 -15.35
C ALA A 43 -55.53 -51.65 -15.59
N LYS A 44 -55.19 -52.82 -16.17
CA LYS A 44 -53.83 -53.18 -16.56
C LYS A 44 -53.28 -52.21 -17.59
N THR A 45 -54.02 -51.92 -18.65
CA THR A 45 -53.60 -50.95 -19.67
C THR A 45 -53.38 -49.57 -19.06
N THR A 46 -54.26 -49.12 -18.15
CA THR A 46 -54.07 -47.84 -17.43
C THR A 46 -52.82 -47.85 -16.53
N ALA A 47 -52.55 -48.96 -15.84
CA ALA A 47 -51.36 -49.08 -15.00
C ALA A 47 -50.07 -49.12 -15.85
N GLU A 48 -50.09 -49.80 -17.00
CA GLU A 48 -48.97 -49.83 -17.94
C GLU A 48 -48.70 -48.46 -18.55
N THR A 49 -49.72 -47.71 -18.95
CA THR A 49 -49.53 -46.34 -19.46
C THR A 49 -49.00 -45.38 -18.40
N GLN A 50 -49.46 -45.49 -17.15
CA GLN A 50 -48.94 -44.71 -16.03
C GLN A 50 -47.48 -45.06 -15.71
N ARG A 51 -47.13 -46.35 -15.70
CA ARG A 51 -45.75 -46.81 -15.50
C ARG A 51 -44.83 -46.25 -16.59
N ASP A 52 -45.25 -46.34 -17.84
CA ASP A 52 -44.44 -45.88 -18.98
C ASP A 52 -44.29 -44.35 -18.97
N ALA A 53 -45.32 -43.61 -18.54
CA ALA A 53 -45.24 -42.17 -18.31
C ALA A 53 -44.25 -41.83 -17.18
N ALA A 54 -44.34 -42.50 -16.04
CA ALA A 54 -43.45 -42.30 -14.91
C ALA A 54 -41.99 -42.67 -15.24
N GLN A 55 -41.76 -43.71 -16.04
CA GLN A 55 -40.42 -44.07 -16.52
C GLN A 55 -39.83 -42.96 -17.39
N LYS A 56 -40.61 -42.39 -18.32
CA LYS A 56 -40.17 -41.25 -19.13
C LYS A 56 -39.85 -40.02 -18.27
N GLU A 57 -40.66 -39.72 -17.27
CA GLU A 57 -40.38 -38.61 -16.34
C GLU A 57 -39.10 -38.84 -15.54
N LEU A 58 -38.86 -40.07 -15.06
CA LEU A 58 -37.62 -40.41 -14.36
C LEU A 58 -36.38 -40.26 -15.24
N GLU A 59 -36.44 -40.68 -16.51
CA GLU A 59 -35.36 -40.48 -17.47
C GLU A 59 -35.10 -38.99 -17.73
N GLN A 60 -36.16 -38.20 -17.90
CA GLN A 60 -36.05 -36.75 -18.08
C GLN A 60 -35.43 -36.07 -16.85
N LEU A 61 -35.90 -36.42 -15.65
CA LEU A 61 -35.38 -35.87 -14.39
C LEU A 61 -33.91 -36.26 -14.18
N ARG A 62 -33.52 -37.51 -14.48
CA ARG A 62 -32.11 -37.94 -14.43
C ARG A 62 -31.25 -37.16 -15.42
N ALA A 63 -31.73 -36.94 -16.64
CA ALA A 63 -31.02 -36.13 -17.63
C ALA A 63 -30.86 -34.67 -17.18
N GLN A 64 -31.90 -34.08 -16.59
CA GLN A 64 -31.83 -32.72 -16.03
C GLN A 64 -30.86 -32.64 -14.85
N LEU A 65 -30.87 -33.63 -13.95
CA LEU A 65 -29.97 -33.67 -12.80
C LEU A 65 -28.51 -33.80 -13.24
N GLY A 66 -28.21 -34.65 -14.22
CA GLY A 66 -26.86 -34.75 -14.79
C GLY A 66 -26.39 -33.44 -15.43
N LYS A 67 -27.27 -32.74 -16.15
CA LYS A 67 -26.97 -31.40 -16.70
C LYS A 67 -26.72 -30.37 -15.61
N ALA A 68 -27.56 -30.35 -14.57
CA ALA A 68 -27.43 -29.42 -13.45
C ALA A 68 -26.13 -29.66 -12.65
N GLN A 69 -25.76 -30.93 -12.42
CA GLN A 69 -24.50 -31.30 -11.79
C GLN A 69 -23.31 -30.84 -12.62
N GLY A 70 -23.30 -31.11 -13.93
CA GLY A 70 -22.23 -30.65 -14.82
C GLY A 70 -22.09 -29.13 -14.86
N GLN A 71 -23.21 -28.39 -14.87
CA GLN A 71 -23.19 -26.93 -14.78
C GLN A 71 -22.67 -26.44 -13.43
N ALA A 72 -23.05 -27.08 -12.33
CA ALA A 72 -22.58 -26.74 -10.99
C ALA A 72 -21.07 -26.94 -10.86
N GLU A 73 -20.52 -28.05 -11.37
CA GLU A 73 -19.08 -28.31 -11.40
C GLU A 73 -18.33 -27.28 -12.23
N GLN A 74 -18.83 -26.94 -13.43
CA GLN A 74 -18.23 -25.89 -14.27
C GLN A 74 -18.24 -24.53 -13.57
N MET A 75 -19.34 -24.15 -12.92
CA MET A 75 -19.42 -22.90 -12.16
C MET A 75 -18.49 -22.89 -10.96
N ALA A 76 -18.35 -24.02 -10.25
CA ALA A 76 -17.41 -24.14 -9.14
C ALA A 76 -15.95 -23.95 -9.62
N GLN A 77 -15.57 -24.60 -10.71
CA GLN A 77 -14.24 -24.44 -11.32
C GLN A 77 -13.99 -23.00 -11.78
N GLN A 78 -14.96 -22.36 -12.43
CA GLN A 78 -14.85 -20.96 -12.82
C GLN A 78 -14.71 -20.03 -11.61
N GLN A 79 -15.49 -20.26 -10.56
CA GLN A 79 -15.42 -19.46 -9.34
C GLN A 79 -14.07 -19.59 -8.64
N GLU A 80 -13.51 -20.80 -8.60
CA GLU A 80 -12.18 -21.05 -8.04
C GLU A 80 -11.09 -20.36 -8.87
N ALA A 81 -11.12 -20.51 -10.20
CA ALA A 81 -10.20 -19.81 -11.10
C ALA A 81 -10.25 -18.29 -10.94
N VAL A 82 -11.45 -17.71 -10.82
CA VAL A 82 -11.62 -16.27 -10.58
C VAL A 82 -11.06 -15.85 -9.21
N ARG A 83 -11.28 -16.65 -8.17
CA ARG A 83 -10.73 -16.38 -6.82
C ARG A 83 -9.21 -16.42 -6.82
N ASP A 84 -8.61 -17.39 -7.50
CA ASP A 84 -7.15 -17.52 -7.59
C ASP A 84 -6.55 -16.38 -8.41
N ALA A 85 -7.17 -16.01 -9.53
CA ALA A 85 -6.76 -14.84 -10.31
C ALA A 85 -6.84 -13.55 -9.49
N ALA A 86 -7.93 -13.35 -8.73
CA ALA A 86 -8.09 -12.19 -7.87
C ALA A 86 -7.04 -12.16 -6.73
N ARG A 87 -6.73 -13.30 -6.12
CA ARG A 87 -5.67 -13.42 -5.11
C ARG A 87 -4.30 -13.11 -5.69
N ALA A 88 -3.98 -13.66 -6.87
CA ALA A 88 -2.71 -13.38 -7.55
C ALA A 88 -2.58 -11.90 -7.92
N GLN A 89 -3.64 -11.28 -8.44
CA GLN A 89 -3.66 -9.85 -8.75
C GLN A 89 -3.48 -8.98 -7.50
N ALA A 90 -4.16 -9.32 -6.40
CA ALA A 90 -4.01 -8.62 -5.13
C ALA A 90 -2.59 -8.75 -4.57
N ALA A 91 -1.98 -9.94 -4.64
CA ALA A 91 -0.60 -10.16 -4.22
C ALA A 91 0.39 -9.34 -5.07
N ALA A 92 0.25 -9.37 -6.39
CA ALA A 92 1.09 -8.58 -7.30
C ALA A 92 0.93 -7.07 -7.07
N SER A 93 -0.30 -6.59 -6.86
CA SER A 93 -0.57 -5.19 -6.54
C SER A 93 0.07 -4.77 -5.21
N ASN A 94 -0.03 -5.59 -4.18
CA ASN A 94 0.59 -5.34 -2.88
C ASN A 94 2.13 -5.32 -2.98
N GLU A 95 2.73 -6.21 -3.78
CA GLU A 95 4.17 -6.20 -4.03
C GLU A 95 4.61 -4.90 -4.72
N GLN A 96 3.87 -4.45 -5.73
CA GLN A 96 4.15 -3.18 -6.41
C GLN A 96 4.01 -1.99 -5.46
N LEU A 97 2.94 -1.94 -4.65
CA LEU A 97 2.78 -0.91 -3.62
C LEU A 97 3.94 -0.90 -2.62
N GLY A 98 4.43 -2.08 -2.24
CA GLY A 98 5.62 -2.22 -1.40
C GLY A 98 6.87 -1.61 -2.06
N LYS A 99 7.12 -1.93 -3.33
CA LYS A 99 8.23 -1.36 -4.11
C LYS A 99 8.15 0.15 -4.23
N PHE A 100 6.96 0.70 -4.52
CA PHE A 100 6.78 2.15 -4.61
C PHE A 100 6.99 2.86 -3.28
N LYS A 101 6.51 2.28 -2.16
CA LYS A 101 6.78 2.82 -0.82
C LYS A 101 8.27 2.83 -0.51
N ALA A 102 8.97 1.72 -0.75
CA ALA A 102 10.41 1.62 -0.51
C ALA A 102 11.20 2.65 -1.34
N ALA A 103 10.89 2.78 -2.64
CA ALA A 103 11.52 3.78 -3.51
C ALA A 103 11.21 5.22 -3.07
N TYR A 104 9.99 5.48 -2.59
CA TYR A 104 9.62 6.79 -2.06
C TYR A 104 10.39 7.12 -0.78
N ASP A 105 10.49 6.18 0.15
CA ASP A 105 11.23 6.34 1.41
C ASP A 105 12.73 6.55 1.14
N GLU A 106 13.30 5.84 0.17
CA GLU A 106 14.68 6.04 -0.28
C GLU A 106 14.88 7.44 -0.85
N LEU A 107 14.00 7.89 -1.76
CA LEU A 107 14.07 9.23 -2.35
C LEU A 107 13.92 10.33 -1.29
N LEU A 108 13.03 10.14 -0.32
CA LEU A 108 12.86 11.06 0.81
C LEU A 108 14.13 11.11 1.68
N GLY A 109 14.78 9.96 1.90
CA GLY A 109 16.07 9.88 2.57
C GLY A 109 17.16 10.67 1.84
N ILE A 110 17.27 10.49 0.52
CA ILE A 110 18.22 11.23 -0.33
C ILE A 110 17.95 12.73 -0.29
N ALA A 111 16.68 13.15 -0.42
CA ALA A 111 16.31 14.56 -0.38
C ALA A 111 16.71 15.21 0.95
N ARG A 112 16.40 14.56 2.09
CA ARG A 112 16.81 15.04 3.42
C ARG A 112 18.31 15.11 3.59
N ALA A 113 19.05 14.12 3.07
CA ALA A 113 20.50 14.12 3.09
C ALA A 113 21.08 15.29 2.29
N LYS A 114 20.51 15.56 1.11
CA LYS A 114 20.91 16.70 0.26
C LYS A 114 20.58 18.04 0.89
N ASP A 115 19.43 18.18 1.53
CA ASP A 115 19.09 19.39 2.29
C ASP A 115 20.05 19.62 3.45
N ALA A 116 20.41 18.56 4.18
CA ALA A 116 21.37 18.65 5.28
C ALA A 116 22.78 19.02 4.77
N GLU A 117 23.22 18.46 3.64
CA GLU A 117 24.46 18.81 2.96
C GLU A 117 24.45 20.28 2.52
N GLY A 118 23.35 20.74 1.91
CA GLY A 118 23.15 22.13 1.50
C GLY A 118 23.23 23.10 2.66
N ARG A 119 22.59 22.79 3.80
CA ARG A 119 22.70 23.62 5.03
C ARG A 119 24.13 23.68 5.55
N LYS A 120 24.84 22.54 5.59
CA LYS A 120 26.25 22.50 6.03
C LYS A 120 27.13 23.35 5.12
N LEU A 121 26.94 23.25 3.80
CA LEU A 121 27.68 24.04 2.83
C LEU A 121 27.38 25.53 2.97
N GLN A 122 26.12 25.92 3.17
CA GLN A 122 25.73 27.31 3.39
C GLN A 122 26.38 27.90 4.65
N VAL A 123 26.42 27.14 5.75
CA VAL A 123 27.11 27.55 6.98
C VAL A 123 28.60 27.71 6.73
N ALA A 124 29.24 26.74 6.06
CA ALA A 124 30.66 26.80 5.74
C ALA A 124 31.01 27.98 4.84
N LEU A 125 30.19 28.28 3.82
CA LEU A 125 30.35 29.44 2.94
C LEU A 125 30.26 30.74 3.74
N THR A 126 29.25 30.87 4.60
CA THR A 126 29.08 32.07 5.45
C THR A 126 30.28 32.28 6.39
N GLU A 127 30.81 31.20 6.96
CA GLU A 127 32.01 31.24 7.80
C GLU A 127 33.26 31.64 6.98
N ARG A 128 33.40 31.14 5.75
CA ARG A 128 34.52 31.53 4.88
C ARG A 128 34.42 32.98 4.44
N ASP A 129 33.24 33.46 4.04
CA ASP A 129 33.03 34.85 3.63
C ASP A 129 33.34 35.83 4.77
N SER A 130 32.96 35.49 5.99
CA SER A 130 33.28 36.30 7.16
C SER A 130 34.78 36.30 7.49
N GLN A 131 35.47 35.16 7.32
CA GLN A 131 36.92 35.08 7.46
C GLN A 131 37.66 35.87 6.37
N LEU A 132 37.18 35.84 5.14
CA LEU A 132 37.74 36.65 4.04
C LEU A 132 37.59 38.15 4.33
N LYS A 133 36.41 38.60 4.73
CA LYS A 133 36.19 40.01 5.12
C LYS A 133 37.11 40.47 6.25
N LEU A 134 37.30 39.63 7.27
CA LEU A 134 38.22 39.96 8.36
C LEU A 134 39.67 39.98 7.89
N CYS A 135 40.07 39.06 7.01
CA CYS A 135 41.39 39.03 6.40
C CYS A 135 41.66 40.29 5.57
N GLU A 136 40.69 40.73 4.76
CA GLU A 136 40.75 41.98 3.99
C GLU A 136 40.93 43.18 4.91
N GLN A 137 40.12 43.32 5.97
CA GLN A 137 40.25 44.39 6.95
C GLN A 137 41.62 44.40 7.65
N LYS A 138 42.15 43.21 7.97
CA LYS A 138 43.48 43.05 8.58
C LYS A 138 44.59 43.43 7.60
N ASN A 139 44.45 43.06 6.33
CA ASN A 139 45.37 43.48 5.27
C ASN A 139 45.39 45.00 5.13
N ASP A 140 44.23 45.65 5.09
CA ASP A 140 44.12 47.10 5.02
C ASP A 140 44.79 47.79 6.22
N GLN A 141 44.58 47.27 7.44
CA GLN A 141 45.24 47.76 8.66
C GLN A 141 46.76 47.63 8.58
N MET A 142 47.24 46.47 8.14
CA MET A 142 48.68 46.21 8.00
C MET A 142 49.31 47.10 6.92
N TYR A 143 48.61 47.32 5.81
CA TYR A 143 49.06 48.20 4.73
C TYR A 143 49.10 49.66 5.16
N ALA A 144 48.09 50.13 5.92
CA ALA A 144 48.08 51.45 6.51
C ALA A 144 49.24 51.65 7.49
N ALA A 145 49.47 50.69 8.40
CA ALA A 145 50.62 50.70 9.31
C ALA A 145 51.95 50.74 8.54
N GLY A 146 52.08 49.96 7.46
CA GLY A 146 53.24 50.00 6.58
C GLY A 146 53.48 51.37 5.94
N LYS A 147 52.42 52.05 5.48
CA LYS A 147 52.51 53.42 4.97
C LYS A 147 52.93 54.43 6.03
N GLU A 148 52.39 54.31 7.24
CA GLU A 148 52.79 55.18 8.36
C GLU A 148 54.26 55.02 8.72
N ILE A 149 54.78 53.78 8.72
CA ILE A 149 56.20 53.49 8.94
C ILE A 149 57.06 54.12 7.83
N LEU A 150 56.65 53.96 6.57
CA LEU A 150 57.36 54.58 5.43
C LEU A 150 57.37 56.10 5.53
N ALA A 151 56.22 56.72 5.83
CA ALA A 151 56.11 58.16 6.00
C ALA A 151 56.95 58.68 7.18
N ALA A 152 56.98 57.94 8.30
CA ALA A 152 57.84 58.26 9.44
C ALA A 152 59.32 58.22 9.05
N TYR A 153 59.74 57.20 8.28
CA TYR A 153 61.11 57.10 7.76
C TYR A 153 61.44 58.24 6.78
N GLU A 154 60.53 58.62 5.90
CA GLU A 154 60.72 59.74 4.96
C GLU A 154 60.81 61.10 5.67
N SER A 155 60.05 61.28 6.76
CA SER A 155 60.08 62.50 7.57
C SER A 155 61.31 62.60 8.49
N PHE A 156 62.05 61.50 8.67
CA PHE A 156 63.19 61.43 9.56
C PHE A 156 64.39 62.19 8.97
N SER A 157 64.75 63.33 9.57
CA SER A 157 65.78 64.22 9.04
C SER A 157 67.15 63.97 9.68
N THR A 158 68.22 64.45 9.02
CA THR A 158 69.57 64.48 9.61
C THR A 158 69.66 65.29 10.91
N GLY A 159 68.75 66.25 11.11
CA GLY A 159 68.60 67.01 12.35
C GLY A 159 68.07 66.17 13.52
N ASP A 160 67.20 65.20 13.25
CA ASP A 160 66.67 64.27 14.25
C ASP A 160 67.73 63.24 14.66
N LEU A 161 68.57 62.80 13.70
CA LEU A 161 69.73 61.95 13.97
C LEU A 161 70.75 62.64 14.90
N LEU A 162 70.97 63.95 14.73
CA LEU A 162 71.85 64.75 15.60
C LEU A 162 71.30 64.86 17.02
N LYS A 163 69.98 65.05 17.20
CA LYS A 163 69.33 65.09 18.52
C LYS A 163 69.46 63.75 19.25
N ILE A 164 69.23 62.63 18.56
CA ILE A 164 69.32 61.28 19.15
C ILE A 164 70.76 60.93 19.60
N ARG A 165 71.77 61.47 18.91
CA ARG A 165 73.20 61.22 19.24
C ARG A 165 73.76 62.06 20.38
N GLN A 166 73.03 63.03 20.92
CA GLN A 166 73.51 63.79 22.08
C GLN A 166 73.46 62.96 23.38
N PRO A 167 74.50 63.00 24.22
CA PRO A 167 74.61 62.17 25.42
C PRO A 167 73.55 62.48 26.51
N LEU A 168 72.83 63.61 26.41
CA LEU A 168 71.77 64.02 27.35
C LEU A 168 70.35 63.93 26.76
N ALA A 169 70.19 63.50 25.51
CA ALA A 169 68.89 63.41 24.83
C ALA A 169 68.12 62.11 25.17
N ARG A 170 68.01 61.78 26.47
CA ARG A 170 67.34 60.56 26.95
C ARG A 170 65.86 60.53 26.54
N GLU A 171 65.19 61.66 26.57
CA GLU A 171 63.77 61.80 26.19
C GLU A 171 63.53 61.49 24.71
N ALA A 172 64.38 62.01 23.81
CA ALA A 172 64.26 61.76 22.37
C ALA A 172 64.47 60.28 22.00
N ARG A 173 65.28 59.55 22.78
CA ARG A 173 65.47 58.10 22.59
C ARG A 173 64.26 57.30 23.05
N VAL A 174 63.67 57.65 24.20
CA VAL A 174 62.44 57.00 24.69
C VAL A 174 61.29 57.21 23.72
N GLN A 175 61.08 58.44 23.21
CA GLN A 175 60.03 58.71 22.23
C GLN A 175 60.21 57.90 20.93
N PHE A 176 61.45 57.69 20.49
CA PHE A 176 61.75 56.87 19.32
C PHE A 176 61.44 55.39 19.57
N ASP A 177 61.84 54.86 20.73
CA ASP A 177 61.54 53.48 21.12
C ASP A 177 60.02 53.26 21.28
N GLU A 178 59.30 54.22 21.85
CA GLU A 178 57.83 54.20 21.98
C GLU A 178 57.14 54.21 20.61
N GLN A 179 57.60 55.01 19.65
CA GLN A 179 57.07 54.99 18.28
C GLN A 179 57.36 53.67 17.58
N ALA A 180 58.57 53.13 17.71
CA ALA A 180 58.92 51.83 17.14
C ALA A 180 58.06 50.71 17.72
N GLN A 181 57.79 50.73 19.03
CA GLN A 181 56.87 49.80 19.69
C GLN A 181 55.44 49.97 19.16
N ALA A 182 54.94 51.21 19.07
CA ALA A 182 53.59 51.46 18.56
C ALA A 182 53.39 50.98 17.10
N TYR A 183 54.42 51.10 16.25
CA TYR A 183 54.38 50.52 14.90
C TYR A 183 54.44 48.99 14.91
N GLY A 184 55.25 48.40 15.79
CA GLY A 184 55.29 46.96 16.03
C GLY A 184 53.93 46.41 16.46
N ASP A 185 53.26 47.08 17.38
CA ASP A 185 51.93 46.73 17.87
C ASP A 185 50.89 46.83 16.75
N LYS A 186 50.90 47.90 15.95
CA LYS A 186 49.99 48.04 14.79
C LYS A 186 50.16 46.93 13.75
N LEU A 187 51.41 46.54 13.45
CA LEU A 187 51.70 45.43 12.54
C LEU A 187 51.27 44.08 13.12
N TYR A 188 51.46 43.90 14.42
CA TYR A 188 51.05 42.69 15.14
C TYR A 188 49.52 42.57 15.16
N ASP A 189 48.82 43.65 15.51
CA ASP A 189 47.36 43.72 15.53
C ASP A 189 46.76 43.56 14.13
N GLY A 190 47.44 44.06 13.09
CA GLY A 190 47.05 43.90 11.69
C GLY A 190 47.23 42.48 11.15
N LYS A 191 47.87 41.55 11.87
CA LYS A 191 48.05 40.17 11.42
C LYS A 191 46.77 39.37 11.57
N TYR A 192 46.34 38.70 10.50
CA TYR A 192 45.21 37.78 10.55
C TYR A 192 45.58 36.46 11.26
N ASP A 193 44.80 36.06 12.27
CA ASP A 193 44.82 34.71 12.88
C ASP A 193 43.42 34.08 12.77
N PRO A 194 43.27 32.95 12.06
CA PRO A 194 41.97 32.29 11.89
C PRO A 194 41.35 31.80 13.21
N ARG A 195 42.15 31.56 14.26
CA ARG A 195 41.65 31.14 15.59
C ARG A 195 41.03 32.31 16.35
N MET A 196 41.56 33.52 16.16
CA MET A 196 41.02 34.75 16.75
C MET A 196 39.69 35.14 16.08
N ALA A 197 39.57 34.91 14.77
CA ALA A 197 38.33 35.09 14.00
C ALA A 197 37.19 34.19 14.53
N GLN A 198 37.50 32.92 14.82
CA GLN A 198 36.54 31.97 15.39
C GLN A 198 36.10 32.35 16.81
N GLN A 199 37.01 32.86 17.64
CA GLN A 199 36.70 33.31 19.00
C GLN A 199 35.84 34.59 19.03
N GLN A 200 36.09 35.55 18.13
CA GLN A 200 35.29 36.78 18.03
C GLN A 200 33.85 36.50 17.53
N GLN A 201 33.68 35.55 16.60
CA GLN A 201 32.35 35.12 16.16
C GLN A 201 31.56 34.41 17.27
N GLN A 202 32.24 33.59 18.08
CA GLN A 202 31.60 32.93 19.24
C GLN A 202 31.16 33.94 20.31
N GLN A 203 31.93 35.01 20.53
CA GLN A 203 31.57 36.09 21.47
C GLN A 203 30.38 36.93 20.97
N GLN A 204 30.29 37.19 19.65
CA GLN A 204 29.16 37.91 19.07
C GLN A 204 27.85 37.09 19.05
N GLN A 205 27.92 35.76 19.00
CA GLN A 205 26.75 34.88 19.08
C GLN A 205 26.25 34.62 20.51
N GLN A 206 27.05 34.94 21.54
CA GLN A 206 26.70 34.76 22.96
C GLN A 206 26.08 36.00 23.62
N GLN A 207 25.91 37.11 22.90
CA GLN A 207 25.21 38.28 23.41
C GLN A 207 23.70 38.07 23.21
N PRO A 208 22.89 37.89 24.27
CA PRO A 208 21.46 37.66 24.13
C PRO A 208 20.81 38.94 23.61
N GLU A 209 20.01 38.82 22.54
CA GLU A 209 19.12 39.87 22.09
C GLU A 209 18.33 40.43 23.28
N GLY A 210 18.43 41.75 23.46
CA GLY A 210 17.77 42.49 24.52
C GLY A 210 16.28 42.20 24.54
N LYS A 211 15.75 42.01 25.75
CA LYS A 211 14.34 41.85 26.07
C LYS A 211 13.46 42.84 25.29
N PRO A 212 12.24 42.43 24.84
CA PRO A 212 11.31 43.36 24.21
C PRO A 212 10.92 44.43 25.23
N VAL A 213 11.15 45.69 24.87
CA VAL A 213 10.64 46.86 25.59
C VAL A 213 9.13 46.90 25.36
N GLN A 214 8.35 46.56 26.39
CA GLN A 214 6.94 46.89 26.45
C GLN A 214 6.80 48.39 26.74
N GLN A 215 6.13 49.11 25.86
CA GLN A 215 5.37 50.32 26.16
C GLN A 215 4.02 50.22 25.47
#